data_AF-A0A699SGZ9-F1
#
_entry.id   AF-A0A699SGZ9-F1
#
_cell.length_a   1.000
_cell.length_b   1.000
_cell.length_c   1.000
_cell.angle_alpha   90.00
_cell.angle_beta   90.00
_cell.angle_gamma   90.00
#
_symmetry.space_group_name_H-M   'P 1'
#
loop_
_entity.id
_entity.type
_entity.pdbx_description
1 polymer ?
#
loop_
_entity_poly.entity_id
_entity_poly.type
_entity_poly.pdbx_seq_one_letter_code
_entity_poly.pdbx_strand_id
1 'polypeptide(L)'
;QTDEPNLFATTTIVEVPKELPKVNMVNSCLKKLKSHLAGFDMVVKERTTATAITEGTWGFEHTKACFHDDIIPFVKALKELFTSFDQCLIDEVTEVQNVFKQMELAVEQHCEEKNKFQNKMENVLQENDRLLTQALSVEI
;
A
#
# COMPACT_ATOMS: atom_id res chain seq x y z
N GLN A 1 -29.03 15.56 -41.09
CA GLN A 1 -28.48 16.23 -39.91
C GLN A 1 -27.78 15.14 -39.13
N THR A 2 -26.47 15.03 -39.34
CA THR A 2 -25.65 13.91 -38.88
C THR A 2 -25.03 14.36 -37.57
N ASP A 3 -25.73 14.13 -36.46
CA ASP A 3 -25.16 14.35 -35.13
C ASP A 3 -24.21 13.18 -34.85
N GLU A 4 -22.96 13.41 -35.22
CA GLU A 4 -21.80 12.60 -34.86
C GLU A 4 -21.69 12.57 -33.33
N PRO A 5 -21.81 11.41 -32.65
CA PRO A 5 -21.69 11.38 -31.21
C PRO A 5 -20.19 11.47 -30.85
N ASN A 6 -19.76 12.69 -30.52
CA ASN A 6 -18.52 12.98 -29.81
C ASN A 6 -18.45 12.12 -28.52
N LEU A 7 -17.78 10.97 -28.56
CA LEU A 7 -17.73 9.99 -27.47
C LEU A 7 -16.37 9.87 -26.79
N PHE A 8 -15.46 10.83 -26.98
CA PHE A 8 -14.17 10.86 -26.29
C PHE A 8 -14.23 11.34 -24.82
N ALA A 9 -15.40 11.77 -24.33
CA ALA A 9 -15.47 12.54 -23.08
C ALA A 9 -15.62 11.73 -21.79
N THR A 10 -16.01 10.45 -21.83
CA THR A 10 -16.21 9.65 -20.59
C THR A 10 -15.00 8.78 -20.28
N THR A 11 -13.81 9.40 -20.26
CA THR A 11 -12.71 8.77 -19.55
C THR A 11 -13.01 8.97 -18.06
N THR A 12 -13.60 7.97 -17.40
CA THR A 12 -13.59 7.90 -15.93
C THR A 12 -12.12 7.76 -15.55
N ILE A 13 -11.45 8.90 -15.39
CA ILE A 13 -10.07 8.97 -14.93
C ILE A 13 -10.14 8.49 -13.49
N VAL A 14 -9.90 7.19 -13.29
CA VAL A 14 -9.50 6.68 -11.99
C VAL A 14 -8.22 7.43 -11.66
N GLU A 15 -8.32 8.43 -10.79
CA GLU A 15 -7.17 9.11 -10.21
C GLU A 15 -6.42 8.07 -9.39
N VAL A 16 -5.56 7.30 -10.06
CA VAL A 16 -4.55 6.49 -9.41
C VAL A 16 -3.68 7.47 -8.62
N PRO A 17 -3.55 7.32 -7.29
CA PRO A 17 -2.65 8.16 -6.52
C PRO A 17 -1.27 8.12 -7.17
N LYS A 18 -0.83 9.26 -7.69
CA LYS A 18 0.43 9.38 -8.45
C LYS A 18 1.66 9.15 -7.57
N GLU A 19 1.46 9.16 -6.26
CA GLU A 19 2.45 8.82 -5.26
C GLU A 19 2.06 7.49 -4.62
N LEU A 20 2.98 6.51 -4.69
CA LEU A 20 2.91 5.32 -3.85
C LEU A 20 2.82 5.79 -2.39
N PRO A 21 1.87 5.27 -1.59
CA PRO A 21 1.87 5.61 -0.19
C PRO A 21 3.20 5.15 0.44
N LYS A 22 3.78 6.05 1.25
CA LYS A 22 4.55 5.72 2.46
C LYS A 22 5.79 4.80 2.38
N VAL A 23 6.45 4.66 1.23
CA VAL A 23 7.89 4.22 1.20
C VAL A 23 8.74 5.07 2.17
N ASN A 24 8.39 6.34 2.34
CA ASN A 24 9.04 7.25 3.30
C ASN A 24 8.78 6.87 4.77
N MET A 25 7.62 6.30 5.11
CA MET A 25 7.25 5.97 6.49
C MET A 25 7.99 4.72 6.98
N VAL A 26 8.05 3.68 6.14
CA VAL A 26 8.88 2.49 6.39
C VAL A 26 10.36 2.88 6.53
N ASN A 27 10.86 3.78 5.67
CA ASN A 27 12.22 4.29 5.74
C ASN A 27 12.49 5.08 7.04
N SER A 28 11.52 5.86 7.51
CA SER A 28 11.60 6.57 8.79
C SER A 28 11.71 5.60 9.97
N CYS A 29 10.85 4.57 10.01
CA CYS A 29 10.90 3.53 11.03
C CYS A 29 12.25 2.77 11.01
N LEU A 30 12.76 2.41 9.83
CA LEU A 30 14.05 1.74 9.68
C LEU A 30 15.23 2.62 10.15
N LYS A 31 15.21 3.93 9.85
CA LYS A 31 16.22 4.87 10.35
C LYS A 31 16.19 4.97 11.88
N LYS A 32 15.00 5.02 12.47
CA LYS A 32 14.81 5.08 13.93
C LYS A 32 15.26 3.79 14.62
N LEU A 33 14.97 2.63 14.03
CA LEU A 33 15.48 1.34 14.50
C LEU A 33 17.02 1.31 14.48
N LYS A 34 17.64 1.79 13.39
CA LYS A 34 19.10 1.87 13.27
C LYS A 34 19.73 2.76 14.34
N SER A 35 19.12 3.90 14.69
CA SER A 35 19.63 4.77 15.75
C SER A 35 19.52 4.14 17.13
N HIS A 36 18.41 3.45 17.44
CA HIS A 36 18.26 2.76 18.72
C HIS A 36 19.26 1.61 18.87
N LEU A 37 19.52 0.85 17.78
CA LEU A 37 20.50 -0.23 17.80
C LEU A 37 21.93 0.28 18.01
N ALA A 38 22.29 1.41 17.38
CA ALA A 38 23.60 2.03 17.57
C ALA A 38 23.80 2.56 19.01
N GLY A 39 22.77 3.16 19.61
CA GLY A 39 22.81 3.59 21.00
C GLY A 39 22.97 2.43 21.98
N PHE A 40 22.28 1.31 21.72
CA PHE A 40 22.41 0.11 22.53
C PHE A 40 23.81 -0.52 22.45
N ASP A 41 24.37 -0.67 21.25
CA ASP A 41 25.73 -1.19 21.05
C ASP A 41 26.77 -0.37 21.83
N MET A 42 26.62 0.95 21.87
CA MET A 42 27.48 1.84 22.66
C MET A 42 27.33 1.60 24.17
N VAL A 43 26.10 1.53 24.69
CA VAL A 43 25.84 1.26 26.13
C VAL A 43 26.41 -0.10 26.53
N VAL A 44 26.22 -1.14 25.71
CA VAL A 44 26.77 -2.47 25.97
C VAL A 44 28.30 -2.44 26.00
N LYS A 45 28.96 -1.75 25.06
CA LYS A 45 30.42 -1.63 25.03
C LYS A 45 30.99 -0.87 26.23
N GLU A 46 30.37 0.25 26.61
CA GLU A 46 30.79 1.05 27.76
C GLU A 46 30.74 0.23 29.06
N ARG A 47 29.63 -0.48 29.28
CA ARG A 47 29.44 -1.32 30.48
C ARG A 47 30.33 -2.56 30.48
N THR A 48 30.54 -3.23 29.34
CA THR A 48 31.40 -4.42 29.27
C THR A 48 32.87 -4.08 29.48
N THR A 49 33.30 -2.87 29.11
CA THR A 49 34.67 -2.39 29.31
C THR A 49 34.92 -1.95 30.77
N ALA A 50 33.90 -1.38 31.44
CA ALA A 50 34.03 -0.91 32.82
C ALA A 50 34.16 -2.03 33.86
N THR A 51 33.50 -3.17 33.68
CA THR A 51 33.43 -4.25 34.68
C THR A 51 34.67 -5.16 34.69
N ALA A 52 35.48 -5.18 33.63
CA ALA A 52 36.63 -6.08 33.52
C ALA A 52 37.84 -5.66 34.39
N ILE A 53 37.87 -4.43 34.92
CA ILE A 53 39.11 -3.85 35.47
C ILE A 53 39.17 -3.86 37.01
N THR A 54 38.05 -3.96 37.76
CA THR A 54 38.11 -3.72 39.22
C THR A 54 37.27 -4.57 40.18
N GLU A 55 36.37 -5.47 39.77
CA GLU A 55 35.36 -5.99 40.73
C GLU A 55 35.38 -7.50 41.00
N GLY A 56 35.72 -7.83 42.26
CA GLY A 56 35.20 -9.01 42.95
C GLY A 56 33.69 -8.87 43.26
N THR A 57 33.24 -9.37 44.41
CA THR A 57 31.84 -9.55 44.88
C THR A 57 30.80 -8.42 44.61
N TRP A 58 31.19 -7.21 44.19
CA TRP A 58 30.31 -6.08 43.83
C TRP A 58 29.66 -6.23 42.43
N GLY A 59 30.19 -7.08 41.56
CA GLY A 59 29.72 -7.24 40.18
C GLY A 59 28.28 -7.75 40.02
N PHE A 60 27.71 -8.45 41.01
CA PHE A 60 26.32 -8.96 40.92
C PHE A 60 25.28 -7.85 41.08
N GLU A 61 25.42 -6.97 42.08
CA GLU A 61 24.49 -5.86 42.30
C GLU A 61 24.58 -4.83 41.15
N HIS A 62 25.78 -4.58 40.63
CA HIS A 62 25.97 -3.71 39.46
C HIS A 62 25.29 -4.28 38.20
N THR A 63 25.50 -5.57 37.93
CA THR A 63 24.85 -6.25 36.80
C THR A 63 23.34 -6.19 36.94
N LYS A 64 22.81 -6.44 38.14
CA LYS A 64 21.37 -6.38 38.43
C LYS A 64 20.79 -4.99 38.20
N ALA A 65 21.46 -3.92 38.63
CA ALA A 65 21.05 -2.54 38.37
C ALA A 65 21.05 -2.21 36.87
N CYS A 66 22.07 -2.63 36.13
CA CYS A 66 22.15 -2.47 34.67
C CYS A 66 20.98 -3.14 33.94
N PHE A 67 20.58 -4.35 34.36
CA PHE A 67 19.39 -4.99 33.78
C PHE A 67 18.12 -4.19 34.05
N HIS A 68 17.95 -3.69 35.27
CA HIS A 68 16.76 -2.97 35.68
C HIS A 68 16.65 -1.58 35.02
N ASP A 69 17.73 -0.82 35.00
CA ASP A 69 17.72 0.59 34.62
C ASP A 69 17.97 0.81 33.12
N ASP A 70 18.75 -0.07 32.49
CA ASP A 70 19.16 0.08 31.09
C ASP A 70 18.45 -0.94 30.17
N ILE A 71 18.59 -2.25 30.46
CA ILE A 71 18.15 -3.31 29.54
C ILE A 71 16.63 -3.44 29.49
N ILE A 72 15.94 -3.47 30.64
CA ILE A 72 14.47 -3.62 30.69
C ILE A 72 13.78 -2.45 29.95
N PRO A 73 14.13 -1.17 30.21
CA PRO A 73 13.55 -0.04 29.49
C PRO A 73 13.87 -0.06 27.99
N PHE A 74 15.09 -0.47 27.61
CA PHE A 74 15.45 -0.62 26.20
C PHE A 74 14.59 -1.68 25.50
N VAL A 75 14.43 -2.86 26.09
CA VAL A 75 13.57 -3.93 25.53
C VAL A 75 12.12 -3.48 25.45
N LYS A 76 11.63 -2.70 26.42
CA LYS A 76 10.29 -2.12 26.37
C LYS A 76 10.14 -1.15 25.19
N ALA A 77 11.08 -0.21 25.03
CA ALA A 77 11.07 0.73 23.90
C ALA A 77 11.16 0.00 22.55
N LEU A 78 11.94 -1.08 22.48
CA LEU A 78 12.05 -1.92 21.29
C LEU A 78 10.72 -2.61 20.95
N LYS A 79 10.02 -3.16 21.96
CA LYS A 79 8.68 -3.74 21.78
C LYS A 79 7.69 -2.70 21.26
N GLU A 80 7.65 -1.51 21.85
CA GLU A 80 6.78 -0.41 21.40
C GLU A 80 7.08 0.01 19.96
N LEU A 81 8.36 0.07 19.58
CA LEU A 81 8.79 0.36 18.22
C LEU A 81 8.29 -0.70 17.22
N PHE A 82 8.43 -1.99 17.55
CA PHE A 82 7.94 -3.07 16.69
C PHE A 82 6.42 -3.05 16.56
N THR A 83 5.68 -2.85 17.66
CA THR A 83 4.22 -2.70 17.60
C THR A 83 3.80 -1.54 16.70
N SER A 84 4.49 -0.39 16.79
CA SER A 84 4.23 0.74 15.91
C SER A 84 4.54 0.41 14.46
N PHE A 85 5.62 -0.33 14.20
CA PHE A 85 6.01 -0.73 12.85
C PHE A 85 4.99 -1.70 12.23
N ASP A 86 4.55 -2.70 12.99
CA ASP A 86 3.54 -3.66 12.56
C ASP A 86 2.23 -2.96 12.19
N GLN A 87 1.78 -2.00 13.00
CA GLN A 87 0.59 -1.22 12.70
C GLN A 87 0.77 -0.40 11.40
N CYS A 88 1.94 0.21 11.19
CA CYS A 88 2.22 0.94 9.96
C CYS A 88 2.16 0.03 8.73
N LEU A 89 2.66 -1.20 8.81
CA LEU A 89 2.57 -2.18 7.72
C LEU A 89 1.13 -2.61 7.46
N ILE A 90 0.34 -2.83 8.51
CA ILE A 90 -1.09 -3.18 8.38
C ILE A 90 -1.84 -2.06 7.67
N ASP A 91 -1.63 -0.81 8.09
CA ASP A 91 -2.28 0.36 7.48
C ASP A 91 -1.92 0.49 5.99
N GLU A 92 -0.65 0.28 5.65
CA GLU A 92 -0.17 0.33 4.26
C GLU A 92 -0.80 -0.75 3.38
N VAL A 93 -0.79 -2.00 3.86
CA VAL A 93 -1.41 -3.12 3.14
C VAL A 93 -2.90 -2.88 2.96
N THR A 94 -3.57 -2.32 3.96
CA THR A 94 -5.01 -1.99 3.91
C THR A 94 -5.30 -0.91 2.87
N GLU A 95 -4.47 0.14 2.80
CA GLU A 95 -4.60 1.19 1.78
C GLU A 95 -4.43 0.65 0.36
N VAL A 96 -3.39 -0.16 0.14
CA VAL A 96 -3.16 -0.81 -1.17
C VAL A 96 -4.34 -1.72 -1.53
N GLN A 97 -4.81 -2.55 -0.61
CA GLN A 97 -5.99 -3.40 -0.83
C GLN A 97 -7.24 -2.59 -1.19
N ASN A 98 -7.45 -1.44 -0.54
CA ASN A 98 -8.57 -0.57 -0.85
C ASN A 98 -8.46 0.01 -2.27
N VAL A 99 -7.28 0.47 -2.69
CA VAL A 99 -7.03 0.94 -4.06
C VAL A 99 -7.32 -0.15 -5.08
N PHE A 100 -6.85 -1.39 -4.84
CA PHE A 100 -7.14 -2.52 -5.71
C PHE A 100 -8.63 -2.81 -5.82
N LYS A 101 -9.36 -2.76 -4.70
CA LYS A 101 -10.81 -2.95 -4.69
C LYS A 101 -11.55 -1.87 -5.49
N GLN A 102 -11.13 -0.61 -5.40
CA GLN A 102 -11.71 0.46 -6.21
C GLN A 102 -11.42 0.26 -7.71
N MET A 103 -10.21 -0.18 -8.05
CA MET A 103 -9.84 -0.49 -9.43
C MET A 103 -10.66 -1.65 -9.99
N GLU A 104 -10.86 -2.71 -9.22
CA GLU A 104 -11.68 -3.86 -9.60
C GLU A 104 -13.12 -3.45 -9.91
N LEU A 105 -13.76 -2.66 -9.03
CA LEU A 105 -15.11 -2.12 -9.25
C LEU A 105 -15.19 -1.24 -10.50
N ALA A 106 -14.21 -0.38 -10.74
CA ALA A 106 -14.16 0.47 -11.92
C ALA A 106 -14.03 -0.35 -13.22
N VAL A 107 -13.22 -1.41 -13.20
CA VAL A 107 -13.06 -2.32 -14.34
C VAL A 107 -14.34 -3.11 -14.61
N GLU A 108 -15.01 -3.60 -13.57
CA GLU A 108 -16.29 -4.31 -13.69
C GLU A 108 -17.36 -3.41 -14.30
N GLN A 109 -17.53 -2.18 -13.78
CA GLN A 109 -18.46 -1.20 -14.35
C GLN A 109 -18.15 -0.89 -15.82
N HIS A 110 -16.88 -0.65 -16.15
CA HIS A 110 -16.48 -0.40 -17.53
C HIS A 110 -16.78 -1.60 -18.46
N CYS A 111 -16.64 -2.83 -17.96
CA CYS A 111 -17.01 -4.05 -18.68
C CYS A 111 -18.51 -4.10 -18.99
N GLU A 112 -19.37 -3.80 -18.00
CA GLU A 112 -20.82 -3.73 -18.19
C GLU A 112 -21.23 -2.67 -19.23
N GLU A 113 -20.64 -1.47 -19.14
CA GLU A 113 -20.88 -0.38 -20.09
C GLU A 113 -20.47 -0.76 -21.52
N LYS A 114 -19.30 -1.39 -21.67
CA LYS A 114 -18.81 -1.91 -22.95
C LYS A 114 -19.75 -2.96 -23.54
N ASN A 115 -20.22 -3.92 -22.73
CA ASN A 115 -21.16 -4.95 -23.18
C ASN A 115 -22.50 -4.34 -23.63
N LYS A 116 -23.01 -3.35 -22.89
CA LYS A 116 -24.23 -2.62 -23.26
C LYS A 116 -24.06 -1.88 -24.59
N PHE A 117 -22.90 -1.27 -24.83
CA PHE A 117 -22.60 -0.62 -26.09
C PHE A 117 -22.50 -1.63 -27.25
N GLN A 118 -21.81 -2.75 -27.04
CA GLN A 118 -21.72 -3.83 -28.04
C GLN A 118 -23.11 -4.35 -28.43
N ASN A 119 -23.98 -4.63 -27.46
CA ASN A 119 -25.36 -5.06 -27.75
C ASN A 119 -26.15 -4.03 -28.56
N LYS A 120 -25.98 -2.73 -28.28
CA LYS A 120 -26.62 -1.68 -29.09
C LYS A 120 -26.09 -1.64 -30.52
N MET A 121 -24.77 -1.80 -30.70
CA MET A 121 -24.15 -1.84 -32.03
C MET A 121 -24.64 -3.03 -32.84
N GLU A 122 -24.70 -4.22 -32.24
CA GLU A 122 -25.24 -5.44 -32.85
C GLU A 122 -26.68 -5.22 -33.36
N ASN A 123 -27.55 -4.63 -32.53
CA ASN A 123 -28.93 -4.33 -32.92
C ASN A 123 -29.00 -3.34 -34.10
N VAL A 124 -28.14 -2.31 -34.12
CA VAL A 124 -28.08 -1.33 -35.22
C VAL A 124 -27.61 -1.99 -36.52
N LEU A 125 -26.61 -2.88 -36.45
CA LEU A 125 -26.13 -3.63 -37.61
C LEU A 125 -27.23 -4.55 -38.18
N GLN A 126 -27.92 -5.29 -37.32
CA GLN A 126 -29.03 -6.17 -37.71
C GLN A 126 -30.17 -5.38 -38.37
N GLU A 127 -30.52 -4.20 -37.82
CA GLU A 127 -31.54 -3.33 -38.42
C GLU A 127 -31.10 -2.82 -39.79
N ASN A 128 -29.84 -2.41 -39.94
CA ASN A 128 -29.30 -1.92 -41.20
C ASN A 128 -29.31 -3.01 -42.28
N ASP A 129 -28.90 -4.23 -41.95
CA ASP A 129 -28.95 -5.39 -42.87
C ASP A 129 -30.37 -5.68 -43.33
N ARG A 130 -31.36 -5.58 -42.44
CA ARG A 130 -32.79 -5.73 -42.79
C ARG A 130 -33.25 -4.66 -43.76
N LEU A 131 -32.93 -3.39 -43.49
CA LEU A 131 -33.29 -2.27 -44.36
C LEU A 131 -32.63 -2.39 -45.73
N LEU A 132 -31.35 -2.78 -45.77
CA LEU A 132 -30.59 -2.99 -47.00
C LEU A 132 -31.20 -4.13 -47.84
N THR A 133 -31.57 -5.25 -47.20
CA THR A 133 -32.28 -6.35 -47.87
C THR A 133 -33.62 -5.89 -48.45
N GLN A 134 -34.39 -5.09 -47.70
CA GLN A 134 -35.66 -4.55 -48.16
C GLN A 134 -35.47 -3.62 -49.37
N ALA A 135 -34.50 -2.71 -49.33
CA ALA A 135 -34.21 -1.79 -50.43
C ALA A 135 -33.85 -2.54 -51.72
N LEU A 136 -32.98 -3.55 -51.64
CA LEU A 136 -32.58 -4.37 -52.79
C LEU A 136 -33.74 -5.21 -53.36
N SER A 137 -34.70 -5.61 -52.52
CA SER A 137 -35.87 -6.37 -52.98
C SER A 137 -36.92 -5.53 -53.73
N VAL A 138 -36.90 -4.20 -53.57
CA VAL A 138 -37.84 -3.27 -54.22
C VAL A 138 -37.34 -2.79 -55.59
N GLU A 139 -36.03 -2.90 -55.85
CA GLU A 139 -35.41 -2.51 -57.13
C GLU A 139 -35.41 -3.63 -58.19
N ILE A 140 -36.08 -4.77 -57.94
CA ILE A 140 -36.32 -5.87 -58.90
C ILE A 140 -37.79 -5.85 -59.33
#